data_AF-A0AAU5D010-F1
#
_entry.id   AF-A0AAU5D010-F1
#
_cell.length_a   1.000
_cell.length_b   1.000
_cell.length_c   1.000
_cell.angle_alpha   90.00
_cell.angle_beta   90.00
_cell.angle_gamma   90.00
#
_symmetry.space_group_name_H-M   'P 1'
#
loop_
_entity.id
_entity.type
_entity.pdbx_description
1 polymer ?
#
loop_
_entity_poly.entity_id
_entity_poly.type
_entity_poly.pdbx_seq_one_letter_code
_entity_poly.pdbx_strand_id
1 'polypeptide(L)'
;MKPPPQASGSRRSPGRHAATGGPLRAVVAAAPRMRPALRALAAAALATVTLALAAPSSYAAPVRSSCSGGGPTVTDPWAQTYATVYCPTWTAADMTYGPYTSPAHLVVTGRMYAGTNWVVCQSVGRENPALGGGHNRYWIYTQGDVAYRDRGWGWLPATAFSYGGDYEPIPGVPICNA
;
A
#
# COMPACT_ATOMS: atom_id res chain seq x y z
N MET A 1 7.61 1.87 47.06
CA MET A 1 7.80 1.40 45.66
C MET A 1 8.30 -0.03 45.72
N LYS A 2 7.58 -0.97 45.11
CA LYS A 2 7.81 -2.43 45.21
C LYS A 2 7.94 -2.97 43.77
N PRO A 3 9.05 -3.59 43.37
CA PRO A 3 9.17 -4.17 42.03
C PRO A 3 8.46 -5.53 41.97
N PRO A 4 7.79 -5.87 40.85
CA PRO A 4 7.36 -7.24 40.60
C PRO A 4 8.50 -8.09 40.00
N PRO A 5 8.51 -9.41 40.28
CA PRO A 5 9.58 -10.32 39.87
C PRO A 5 9.47 -10.75 38.40
N GLN A 6 10.63 -10.93 37.77
CA GLN A 6 10.78 -11.51 36.44
C GLN A 6 10.59 -13.02 36.46
N ALA A 7 9.84 -13.56 35.50
CA ALA A 7 9.77 -15.00 35.24
C ALA A 7 10.42 -15.31 33.88
N SER A 8 11.56 -15.99 33.96
CA SER A 8 12.24 -16.67 32.86
C SER A 8 11.42 -17.86 32.38
N GLY A 9 11.30 -18.03 31.06
CA GLY A 9 10.61 -19.18 30.44
C GLY A 9 11.19 -19.51 29.08
N SER A 10 12.39 -20.09 29.06
CA SER A 10 13.01 -20.71 27.88
C SER A 10 12.39 -22.08 27.63
N ARG A 11 11.77 -22.31 26.46
CA ARG A 11 11.51 -23.67 25.95
C ARG A 11 12.00 -23.80 24.51
N ARG A 12 13.06 -24.61 24.38
CA ARG A 12 13.55 -25.22 23.15
C ARG A 12 12.52 -26.24 22.65
N SER A 13 12.33 -26.32 21.34
CA SER A 13 11.84 -27.52 20.66
C SER A 13 12.70 -27.78 19.42
N PRO A 14 13.48 -28.87 19.37
CA PRO A 14 14.03 -29.41 18.13
C PRO A 14 13.17 -30.60 17.67
N GLY A 15 12.57 -30.50 16.49
CA GLY A 15 11.85 -31.60 15.85
C GLY A 15 12.36 -31.81 14.43
N ARG A 16 13.41 -32.63 14.29
CA ARG A 16 13.83 -33.20 13.01
C ARG A 16 12.91 -34.38 12.67
N HIS A 17 12.32 -34.38 11.49
CA HIS A 17 11.92 -35.63 10.82
C HIS A 17 12.38 -35.58 9.36
N ALA A 18 13.37 -36.44 9.08
CA ALA A 18 13.72 -36.90 7.75
C ALA A 18 12.80 -38.06 7.37
N ALA A 19 12.41 -38.17 6.10
CA ALA A 19 12.06 -39.45 5.48
C ALA A 19 11.97 -39.33 3.94
N THR A 20 12.78 -40.19 3.26
CA THR A 20 12.48 -40.99 2.05
C THR A 20 11.92 -40.27 0.80
N GLY A 21 12.55 -40.30 -0.39
CA GLY A 21 13.24 -41.41 -1.04
C GLY A 21 12.28 -42.18 -1.95
N GLY A 22 12.32 -41.93 -3.27
CA GLY A 22 11.56 -42.71 -4.26
C GLY A 22 11.89 -42.31 -5.72
N PRO A 23 12.09 -43.25 -6.66
CA PRO A 23 12.86 -43.01 -7.87
C PRO A 23 12.04 -42.79 -9.16
N LEU A 24 12.76 -42.18 -10.12
CA LEU A 24 12.59 -42.15 -11.57
C LEU A 24 11.77 -43.32 -12.17
N ARG A 25 10.78 -42.97 -13.00
CA ARG A 25 10.31 -43.82 -14.10
C ARG A 25 10.26 -43.02 -15.39
N ALA A 26 11.24 -43.29 -16.25
CA ALA A 26 11.16 -43.02 -17.67
C ALA A 26 10.27 -44.09 -18.32
N VAL A 27 9.31 -43.67 -19.14
CA VAL A 27 8.67 -44.54 -20.13
C VAL A 27 8.91 -43.90 -21.50
N VAL A 28 9.78 -44.57 -22.24
CA VAL A 28 10.01 -44.37 -23.67
C VAL A 28 8.80 -44.92 -24.42
N ALA A 29 8.21 -44.16 -25.32
CA ALA A 29 7.34 -44.69 -26.36
C ALA A 29 7.76 -44.09 -27.71
N ALA A 30 8.25 -44.97 -28.58
CA ALA A 30 8.77 -44.69 -29.90
C ALA A 30 7.65 -44.52 -30.94
N ALA A 31 7.93 -43.67 -31.94
CA ALA A 31 7.08 -43.31 -33.06
C ALA A 31 6.91 -44.43 -34.13
N PRO A 32 6.03 -44.21 -35.13
CA PRO A 32 6.33 -44.64 -36.49
C PRO A 32 6.28 -43.49 -37.52
N ARG A 33 7.44 -43.29 -38.15
CA ARG A 33 7.75 -43.15 -39.60
C ARG A 33 6.65 -42.55 -40.51
N MET A 34 6.81 -41.30 -40.99
CA MET A 34 7.46 -40.86 -42.26
C MET A 34 6.89 -41.48 -43.54
N ARG A 35 6.52 -40.63 -44.51
CA ARG A 35 6.94 -40.68 -45.93
C ARG A 35 6.45 -39.43 -46.72
N PRO A 36 7.04 -39.12 -47.89
CA PRO A 36 7.56 -37.79 -48.23
C PRO A 36 7.02 -37.22 -49.56
N ALA A 37 7.35 -35.97 -49.90
CA ALA A 37 7.67 -35.47 -51.25
C ALA A 37 7.79 -33.93 -51.19
N LEU A 38 9.02 -33.39 -51.23
CA LEU A 38 9.68 -32.83 -52.42
C LEU A 38 8.97 -31.59 -52.97
N ARG A 39 9.49 -30.41 -52.60
CA ARG A 39 10.43 -29.58 -53.40
C ARG A 39 9.71 -28.71 -54.44
N ALA A 40 9.74 -27.41 -54.23
CA ALA A 40 10.09 -26.46 -55.28
C ALA A 40 10.65 -25.17 -54.65
N LEU A 41 11.92 -24.90 -54.96
CA LEU A 41 12.53 -23.58 -54.84
C LEU A 41 11.89 -22.67 -55.90
N ALA A 42 11.46 -21.47 -55.52
CA ALA A 42 11.44 -20.33 -56.43
C ALA A 42 11.56 -19.05 -55.61
N ALA A 43 12.58 -18.28 -55.94
CA ALA A 43 12.98 -17.05 -55.30
C ALA A 43 12.15 -15.85 -55.79
N ALA A 44 12.36 -14.76 -55.05
CA ALA A 44 12.33 -13.37 -55.50
C ALA A 44 10.97 -12.64 -55.51
N ALA A 45 10.95 -11.67 -54.58
CA ALA A 45 10.55 -10.28 -54.76
C ALA A 45 9.06 -9.99 -55.05
N LEU A 46 8.41 -9.34 -54.09
CA LEU A 46 7.96 -7.96 -54.26
C LEU A 46 7.55 -7.38 -52.90
N ALA A 47 7.97 -6.14 -52.70
CA ALA A 47 7.75 -5.35 -51.50
C ALA A 47 6.26 -5.04 -51.32
N THR A 48 5.75 -5.25 -50.11
CA THR A 48 4.71 -4.39 -49.55
C THR A 48 5.17 -3.99 -48.17
N VAL A 49 5.67 -2.76 -48.07
CA VAL A 49 5.88 -2.05 -46.82
C VAL A 49 4.52 -1.95 -46.14
N THR A 50 4.22 -2.87 -45.22
CA THR A 50 3.17 -2.62 -44.24
C THR A 50 3.72 -1.57 -43.29
N LEU A 51 3.34 -0.31 -43.50
CA LEU A 51 3.35 0.71 -42.46
C LEU A 51 2.53 0.14 -41.30
N ALA A 52 3.20 -0.53 -40.36
CA ALA A 52 2.64 -0.69 -39.04
C ALA A 52 2.56 0.72 -38.48
N LEU A 53 1.37 1.33 -38.57
CA LEU A 53 1.04 2.48 -37.76
C LEU A 53 1.28 2.03 -36.32
N ALA A 54 2.45 2.39 -35.77
CA ALA A 54 2.68 2.41 -34.34
C ALA A 54 1.69 3.41 -33.78
N ALA A 55 0.49 2.93 -33.45
CA ALA A 55 -0.43 3.69 -32.63
C ALA A 55 0.36 4.11 -31.39
N PRO A 56 0.45 5.40 -31.06
CA PRO A 56 0.98 5.78 -29.77
C PRO A 56 0.10 5.07 -28.74
N SER A 57 0.67 4.06 -28.08
CA SER A 57 0.09 3.55 -26.86
C SER A 57 0.17 4.69 -25.88
N SER A 58 -0.89 5.49 -25.84
CA SER A 58 -1.16 6.40 -24.75
C SER A 58 -1.33 5.51 -23.52
N TYR A 59 -0.20 5.14 -22.90
CA TYR A 59 -0.19 4.78 -21.50
C TYR A 59 -0.65 6.05 -20.79
N ALA A 60 -1.96 6.17 -20.61
CA ALA A 60 -2.48 7.05 -19.60
C ALA A 60 -1.76 6.64 -18.31
N ALA A 61 -0.88 7.51 -17.81
CA ALA A 61 -0.35 7.32 -16.48
C ALA A 61 -1.56 7.08 -15.57
N PRO A 62 -1.54 6.05 -14.69
CA PRO A 62 -2.66 5.80 -13.81
C PRO A 62 -2.98 7.11 -13.12
N VAL A 63 -4.21 7.59 -13.29
CA VAL A 63 -4.69 8.76 -12.58
C VAL A 63 -4.51 8.41 -11.12
N ARG A 64 -3.52 9.05 -10.47
CA ARG A 64 -3.35 8.94 -9.03
C ARG A 64 -4.67 9.43 -8.45
N SER A 65 -5.49 8.50 -7.97
CA SER A 65 -6.83 8.80 -7.48
C SER A 65 -6.70 9.82 -6.36
N SER A 66 -7.08 11.07 -6.59
CA SER A 66 -7.03 12.09 -5.57
C SER A 66 -8.13 11.87 -4.54
N CYS A 67 -7.98 12.48 -3.36
CA CYS A 67 -9.12 12.62 -2.48
C CYS A 67 -10.22 13.41 -3.20
N SER A 68 -11.46 12.93 -3.10
CA SER A 68 -12.59 13.50 -3.81
C SER A 68 -13.91 13.15 -3.13
N GLY A 69 -14.94 13.94 -3.43
CA GLY A 69 -16.26 13.81 -2.82
C GLY A 69 -16.32 14.39 -1.41
N GLY A 70 -17.44 15.01 -1.07
CA GLY A 70 -17.72 15.46 0.29
C GLY A 70 -18.06 14.28 1.19
N GLY A 71 -17.38 14.16 2.31
CA GLY A 71 -17.71 13.22 3.37
C GLY A 71 -18.70 13.82 4.39
N PRO A 72 -18.95 13.12 5.50
CA PRO A 72 -19.80 13.64 6.56
C PRO A 72 -19.21 14.89 7.22
N THR A 73 -20.07 15.75 7.75
CA THR A 73 -19.67 16.73 8.74
C THR A 73 -19.48 16.03 10.08
N VAL A 74 -18.32 16.20 10.69
CA VAL A 74 -17.92 15.47 11.91
C VAL A 74 -17.50 16.44 13.00
N THR A 75 -17.67 16.02 14.25
CA THR A 75 -17.23 16.79 15.43
C THR A 75 -16.16 16.00 16.18
N ASP A 76 -15.05 16.65 16.46
CA ASP A 76 -13.93 16.04 17.16
C ASP A 76 -14.10 16.07 18.70
N PRO A 77 -13.18 15.47 19.47
CA PRO A 77 -13.26 15.46 20.93
C PRO A 77 -13.18 16.85 21.59
N TRP A 78 -12.70 17.87 20.85
CA TRP A 78 -12.59 19.26 21.30
C TRP A 78 -13.76 20.13 20.82
N ALA A 79 -14.86 19.48 20.41
CA ALA A 79 -16.09 20.11 19.93
C ALA A 79 -15.90 20.98 18.67
N GLN A 80 -14.81 20.77 17.92
CA GLN A 80 -14.60 21.42 16.63
C GLN A 80 -15.33 20.63 15.55
N THR A 81 -15.99 21.35 14.64
CA THR A 81 -16.78 20.74 13.57
C THR A 81 -16.11 20.96 12.22
N TYR A 82 -16.01 19.89 11.43
CA TYR A 82 -15.27 19.88 10.19
C TYR A 82 -16.08 19.28 9.05
N ALA A 83 -15.94 19.85 7.85
CA ALA A 83 -16.23 19.14 6.62
C ALA A 83 -15.11 18.13 6.35
N THR A 84 -15.44 17.04 5.65
CA THR A 84 -14.47 15.99 5.31
C THR A 84 -14.45 15.68 3.82
N VAL A 85 -13.40 15.01 3.37
CA VAL A 85 -13.23 14.50 2.00
C VAL A 85 -12.88 13.01 2.07
N TYR A 86 -13.36 12.22 1.10
CA TYR A 86 -12.99 10.81 1.01
C TYR A 86 -11.67 10.61 0.27
N CYS A 87 -10.86 9.70 0.80
CA CYS A 87 -9.52 9.39 0.33
C CYS A 87 -9.27 7.88 0.37
N PRO A 88 -8.82 7.27 -0.74
CA PRO A 88 -8.29 5.92 -0.69
C PRO A 88 -6.96 5.83 0.10
N THR A 89 -6.89 4.90 1.05
CA THR A 89 -5.66 4.45 1.70
C THR A 89 -5.36 3.02 1.27
N TRP A 90 -4.08 2.70 1.03
CA TRP A 90 -3.69 1.37 0.53
C TRP A 90 -3.34 0.38 1.62
N THR A 91 -3.06 0.87 2.82
CA THR A 91 -2.71 0.04 3.97
C THR A 91 -3.44 0.53 5.20
N ALA A 92 -3.66 -0.41 6.13
CA ALA A 92 -3.99 -0.06 7.49
C ALA A 92 -2.78 0.61 8.16
N ALA A 93 -3.03 1.61 9.00
CA ALA A 93 -1.99 2.33 9.72
C ALA A 93 -2.50 2.86 11.06
N ASP A 94 -1.56 3.11 11.97
CA ASP A 94 -1.86 3.62 13.31
C ASP A 94 -2.13 5.12 13.27
N MET A 95 -3.19 5.53 13.98
CA MET A 95 -3.51 6.92 14.28
C MET A 95 -2.68 7.37 15.48
N THR A 96 -2.17 8.61 15.47
CA THR A 96 -1.27 9.09 16.53
C THR A 96 -1.62 10.48 17.04
N TYR A 97 -1.10 10.88 18.20
CA TYR A 97 -1.32 12.23 18.77
C TYR A 97 -0.87 13.38 17.88
N GLY A 98 -0.07 13.12 16.85
CA GLY A 98 0.02 14.05 15.75
C GLY A 98 1.40 14.46 15.31
N PRO A 99 1.49 15.46 14.43
CA PRO A 99 2.68 15.82 13.66
C PRO A 99 3.88 16.27 14.48
N TYR A 100 3.68 16.70 15.73
CA TYR A 100 4.72 17.37 16.53
C TYR A 100 5.22 16.55 17.72
N THR A 101 4.60 15.42 18.01
CA THR A 101 5.03 14.53 19.11
C THR A 101 6.36 13.85 18.76
N SER A 102 7.30 13.80 19.70
CA SER A 102 8.56 13.06 19.49
C SER A 102 8.29 11.57 19.22
N PRO A 103 9.04 10.91 18.32
CA PRO A 103 8.90 9.47 18.05
C PRO A 103 9.08 8.59 19.30
N ALA A 104 9.88 9.02 20.27
CA ALA A 104 10.05 8.29 21.53
C ALA A 104 8.79 8.33 22.43
N HIS A 105 7.86 9.24 22.14
CA HIS A 105 6.62 9.48 22.89
C HIS A 105 5.38 9.40 21.99
N LEU A 106 5.51 8.71 20.87
CA LEU A 106 4.47 8.59 19.86
C LEU A 106 3.36 7.70 20.42
N VAL A 107 2.31 8.31 20.96
CA VAL A 107 1.17 7.59 21.49
C VAL A 107 0.19 7.30 20.34
N VAL A 108 -0.16 6.03 20.20
CA VAL A 108 -1.18 5.56 19.25
C VAL A 108 -2.57 5.83 19.83
N THR A 109 -3.40 6.54 19.08
CA THR A 109 -4.78 6.91 19.47
C THR A 109 -5.82 5.95 18.87
N GLY A 110 -5.48 5.26 17.80
CA GLY A 110 -6.40 4.34 17.12
C GLY A 110 -5.74 3.63 15.93
N ARG A 111 -6.56 2.92 15.16
CA ARG A 111 -6.16 2.24 13.91
C ARG A 111 -7.13 2.59 12.80
N MET A 112 -6.60 2.93 11.64
CA MET A 112 -7.35 3.07 10.38
C MET A 112 -7.09 1.84 9.51
N TYR A 113 -8.13 1.26 8.91
CA TYR A 113 -8.01 0.19 7.92
C TYR A 113 -7.76 0.73 6.51
N ALA A 114 -7.27 -0.14 5.62
CA ALA A 114 -7.16 0.19 4.20
C ALA A 114 -8.54 0.32 3.58
N GLY A 115 -8.69 1.19 2.58
CA GLY A 115 -9.96 1.42 1.89
C GLY A 115 -10.23 2.90 1.66
N THR A 116 -11.49 3.25 1.46
CA THR A 116 -11.90 4.66 1.30
C THR A 116 -12.28 5.24 2.65
N ASN A 117 -11.47 6.17 3.14
CA ASN A 117 -11.62 6.77 4.45
C ASN A 117 -11.89 8.26 4.32
N TRP A 118 -12.74 8.82 5.18
CA TRP A 118 -12.89 10.27 5.24
C TRP A 118 -11.73 10.88 6.03
N VAL A 119 -11.33 12.09 5.66
CA VAL A 119 -10.29 12.86 6.35
C VAL A 119 -10.70 14.32 6.45
N VAL A 120 -10.17 15.02 7.45
CA VAL A 120 -10.50 16.42 7.72
C VAL A 120 -9.55 17.35 6.96
N CYS A 121 -8.26 17.27 7.29
CA CYS A 121 -7.24 18.19 6.79
C CYS A 121 -5.85 17.57 6.94
N GLN A 122 -4.84 18.24 6.39
CA GLN A 122 -3.44 17.85 6.52
C GLN A 122 -2.58 18.97 7.09
N SER A 123 -1.51 18.58 7.80
CA SER A 123 -0.51 19.51 8.33
C SER A 123 0.89 18.96 8.14
N VAL A 124 1.87 19.87 8.02
CA VAL A 124 3.29 19.51 8.00
C VAL A 124 3.77 19.30 9.43
N GLY A 125 4.49 18.20 9.65
CA GLY A 125 5.08 17.84 10.92
C GLY A 125 6.46 17.22 10.76
N ARG A 126 6.80 16.34 11.70
CA ARG A 126 7.96 15.46 11.59
C ARG A 126 7.78 14.41 10.48
N GLU A 127 8.83 13.64 10.24
CA GLU A 127 8.77 12.45 9.39
C GLU A 127 7.71 11.44 9.86
N ASN A 128 6.88 10.99 8.93
CA ASN A 128 5.98 9.88 9.12
C ASN A 128 6.75 8.55 9.27
N PRO A 129 6.12 7.51 9.86
CA PRO A 129 6.52 6.14 9.60
C PRO A 129 6.60 5.84 8.09
N ALA A 130 7.69 5.22 7.66
CA ALA A 130 7.88 4.80 6.27
C ALA A 130 7.05 3.54 5.99
N LEU A 131 5.87 3.71 5.41
CA LEU A 131 5.00 2.62 4.98
C LEU A 131 5.27 2.34 3.49
N GLY A 132 5.52 1.08 3.15
CA GLY A 132 5.79 0.69 1.75
C GLY A 132 7.07 1.30 1.16
N GLY A 133 7.95 1.86 1.99
CA GLY A 133 9.17 2.54 1.55
C GLY A 133 9.00 4.02 1.17
N GLY A 134 7.80 4.58 1.26
CA GLY A 134 7.56 6.00 1.00
C GLY A 134 8.00 6.89 2.16
N HIS A 135 8.33 8.14 1.84
CA HIS A 135 8.80 9.15 2.79
C HIS A 135 7.93 10.40 2.75
N ASN A 136 7.44 10.84 3.91
CA ASN A 136 6.60 12.03 3.95
C ASN A 136 6.60 12.67 5.34
N ARG A 137 6.32 13.98 5.38
CA ARG A 137 6.19 14.79 6.60
C ARG A 137 4.78 15.36 6.78
N TYR A 138 3.88 15.12 5.83
CA TYR A 138 2.48 15.48 5.96
C TYR A 138 1.74 14.47 6.85
N TRP A 139 0.89 14.97 7.73
CA TRP A 139 0.06 14.20 8.64
C TRP A 139 -1.39 14.53 8.36
N ILE A 140 -2.26 13.52 8.35
CA ILE A 140 -3.66 13.64 7.96
C ILE A 140 -4.55 13.48 9.20
N TYR A 141 -5.28 14.53 9.56
CA TYR A 141 -6.19 14.51 10.68
C TYR A 141 -7.49 13.78 10.32
N THR A 142 -7.85 12.77 11.10
CA THR A 142 -9.06 11.95 10.91
C THR A 142 -9.37 11.15 12.18
N GLN A 143 -10.40 10.30 12.14
CA GLN A 143 -10.76 9.35 13.18
C GLN A 143 -10.57 7.92 12.65
N GLY A 144 -9.83 7.09 13.39
CA GLY A 144 -9.64 5.69 13.03
C GLY A 144 -10.89 4.83 13.23
N ASP A 145 -10.98 3.73 12.48
CA ASP A 145 -12.02 2.70 12.62
C ASP A 145 -12.02 2.03 14.00
N VAL A 146 -10.85 1.89 14.61
CA VAL A 146 -10.68 1.36 15.96
C VAL A 146 -10.13 2.45 16.87
N ALA A 147 -10.81 2.68 17.99
CA ALA A 147 -10.43 3.67 18.98
C ALA A 147 -9.66 3.03 20.15
N TYR A 148 -8.49 3.60 20.48
CA TYR A 148 -7.74 3.24 21.69
C TYR A 148 -7.71 4.40 22.70
N ARG A 149 -7.65 5.64 22.22
CA ARG A 149 -7.66 6.89 22.98
C ARG A 149 -8.33 7.99 22.17
N ASP A 150 -8.77 9.07 22.81
CA ASP A 150 -9.37 10.24 22.17
C ASP A 150 -10.46 9.88 21.15
N ARG A 151 -11.22 8.81 21.45
CA ARG A 151 -12.26 8.24 20.56
C ARG A 151 -11.74 7.88 19.16
N GLY A 152 -10.46 7.55 19.01
CA GLY A 152 -9.81 7.18 17.75
C GLY A 152 -9.34 8.38 16.92
N TRP A 153 -9.55 9.62 17.40
CA TRP A 153 -9.08 10.81 16.71
C TRP A 153 -7.56 10.95 16.80
N GLY A 154 -6.97 11.46 15.74
CA GLY A 154 -5.55 11.73 15.68
C GLY A 154 -5.09 11.93 14.26
N TRP A 155 -3.83 11.61 14.03
CA TRP A 155 -3.18 11.85 12.76
C TRP A 155 -2.64 10.56 12.15
N LEU A 156 -3.06 10.33 10.91
CA LEU A 156 -2.61 9.25 10.04
C LEU A 156 -1.39 9.72 9.24
N PRO A 157 -0.37 8.88 9.03
CA PRO A 157 0.75 9.25 8.16
C PRO A 157 0.33 9.34 6.69
N ALA A 158 0.85 10.34 5.96
CA ALA A 158 0.61 10.50 4.52
C ALA A 158 1.16 9.32 3.70
N THR A 159 2.13 8.58 4.23
CA THR A 159 2.64 7.33 3.62
C THR A 159 1.60 6.20 3.55
N ALA A 160 0.46 6.31 4.24
CA ALA A 160 -0.66 5.36 4.12
C ALA A 160 -1.51 5.56 2.85
N PHE A 161 -1.25 6.60 2.07
CA PHE A 161 -1.94 6.94 0.82
C PHE A 161 -1.07 6.55 -0.37
N SER A 162 -1.68 6.13 -1.49
CA SER A 162 -0.93 5.69 -2.69
C SER A 162 -0.49 6.84 -3.60
N TYR A 163 -0.77 8.06 -3.18
CA TYR A 163 -0.68 9.26 -4.00
C TYR A 163 -0.27 10.44 -3.12
N GLY A 164 0.19 11.51 -3.76
CA GLY A 164 1.18 12.41 -3.16
C GLY A 164 2.57 11.81 -3.35
N GLY A 165 3.49 12.57 -3.93
CA GLY A 165 4.91 12.17 -3.99
C GLY A 165 5.55 12.19 -2.61
N ASP A 166 6.81 11.77 -2.55
CA ASP A 166 7.59 11.91 -1.32
C ASP A 166 7.67 13.38 -0.93
N TYR A 167 7.42 13.67 0.36
CA TYR A 167 7.39 15.01 0.92
C TYR A 167 6.36 15.99 0.31
N GLU A 168 5.41 15.50 -0.48
CA GLU A 168 4.34 16.29 -1.06
C GLU A 168 3.04 16.17 -0.25
N PRO A 169 2.18 17.20 -0.26
CA PRO A 169 0.85 17.10 0.32
C PRO A 169 0.00 16.07 -0.41
N ILE A 170 -0.96 15.48 0.30
CA ILE A 170 -1.96 14.60 -0.30
C ILE A 170 -2.93 15.44 -1.15
N PRO A 171 -3.00 15.25 -2.48
CA PRO A 171 -3.88 16.03 -3.33
C PRO A 171 -5.36 15.88 -2.96
N GLY A 172 -6.05 17.02 -2.83
CA GLY A 172 -7.48 17.09 -2.49
C GLY A 172 -7.78 17.15 -0.98
N VAL A 173 -6.77 17.00 -0.11
CA VAL A 173 -6.93 17.23 1.34
C VAL A 173 -6.61 18.69 1.66
N PRO A 174 -7.50 19.44 2.33
CA PRO A 174 -7.22 20.83 2.68
C PRO A 174 -6.11 20.93 3.73
N ILE A 175 -5.38 22.04 3.76
CA ILE A 175 -4.45 22.32 4.87
C ILE A 175 -5.27 22.65 6.13
N CYS A 176 -4.84 22.15 7.28
CA CYS A 176 -5.48 22.49 8.55
C CYS A 176 -5.32 23.98 8.82
N ASN A 177 -6.43 24.70 8.96
CA ASN A 177 -6.40 26.09 9.39
C ASN A 177 -5.98 26.15 10.86
N ALA A 178 -5.01 27.02 11.17
CA ALA A 178 -4.59 27.34 12.53
C ALA A 178 -5.64 28.19 13.25
#